data_AF-A0A0Q1E0W6-F1
#
_entry.id   AF-A0A0Q1E0W6-F1
#
_cell.length_a   1.000
_cell.length_b   1.000
_cell.length_c   1.000
_cell.angle_alpha   90.00
_cell.angle_beta   90.00
_cell.angle_gamma   90.00
#
_symmetry.space_group_name_H-M   'P 1'
#
loop_
_entity.id
_entity.type
_entity.pdbx_description
1 polymer ?
#
loop_
_entity_poly.entity_id
_entity_poly.type
_entity_poly.pdbx_seq_one_letter_code
_entity_poly.pdbx_strand_id
1 'polypeptide(L)'
;MVVGVRFGDVSDMADVLLAADLAARLDAHLVLIATMDRWSRWARWTAGVYCAFGVETVMCAARIAEEETREELERRLRSLLDLVGVDWSVQWATGSPRRAAVRYTRRHPDAMVILRPERAR
;
A
#
# COMPACT_ATOMS: atom_id res chain seq x y z
N MET A 1 -12.53 -1.77 9.45
CA MET A 1 -12.70 -1.18 8.10
C MET A 1 -11.46 -1.42 7.27
N VAL A 2 -11.57 -1.57 5.94
CA VAL A 2 -10.46 -1.93 5.04
C VAL A 2 -10.41 -0.96 3.87
N VAL A 3 -9.23 -0.44 3.55
CA VAL A 3 -9.00 0.47 2.43
C VAL A 3 -7.89 -0.08 1.56
N GLY A 4 -8.12 -0.14 0.25
CA GLY A 4 -7.05 -0.44 -0.70
C GLY A 4 -6.22 0.80 -1.02
N VAL A 5 -4.90 0.74 -0.82
CA VAL A 5 -3.96 1.83 -1.11
C VAL A 5 -2.94 1.36 -2.16
N ARG A 6 -2.72 2.16 -3.20
CA ARG A 6 -1.64 1.95 -4.17
C ARG A 6 -0.49 2.88 -3.83
N PHE A 7 0.72 2.32 -3.73
CA PHE A 7 1.88 3.14 -3.42
C PHE A 7 2.20 4.13 -4.56
N GLY A 8 2.44 5.40 -4.22
CA GLY A 8 2.88 6.43 -5.15
C GLY A 8 1.80 7.29 -5.81
N ASP A 9 0.52 7.13 -5.42
CA ASP A 9 -0.56 8.04 -5.84
C ASP A 9 -0.93 8.99 -4.69
N VAL A 10 -0.72 10.29 -4.88
CA VAL A 10 -1.11 11.34 -3.90
C VAL A 10 -2.61 11.31 -3.66
N SER A 11 -3.39 10.91 -4.65
CA SER A 11 -4.84 10.79 -4.56
C SER A 11 -5.23 9.77 -3.48
N ASP A 12 -4.38 8.79 -3.17
CA ASP A 12 -4.67 7.75 -2.20
C ASP A 12 -4.55 8.24 -0.76
N MET A 13 -3.75 9.28 -0.49
CA MET A 13 -3.67 9.84 0.87
C MET A 13 -4.96 10.54 1.30
N ALA A 14 -5.66 11.20 0.36
CA ALA A 14 -6.96 11.79 0.62
C ALA A 14 -8.01 10.72 0.94
N ASP A 15 -7.99 9.59 0.24
CA ASP A 15 -8.89 8.46 0.52
C ASP A 15 -8.57 7.82 1.88
N VAL A 16 -7.29 7.72 2.24
CA VAL A 16 -6.87 7.27 3.57
C VAL A 16 -7.39 8.20 4.66
N LEU A 17 -7.33 9.52 4.47
CA LEU A 17 -7.91 10.48 5.43
C LEU A 17 -9.42 10.33 5.58
N LEU A 18 -10.15 10.24 4.47
CA LEU A 18 -11.61 10.06 4.49
C LEU A 18 -12.00 8.76 5.17
N ALA A 19 -11.25 7.70 4.89
CA ALA A 19 -11.42 6.44 5.58
C ALA A 19 -11.07 6.55 7.07
N ALA A 20 -9.97 7.21 7.43
CA ALA A 20 -9.58 7.39 8.82
C ALA A 20 -10.65 8.12 9.64
N ASP A 21 -11.20 9.21 9.11
CA ASP A 21 -12.31 9.95 9.73
C ASP A 21 -13.54 9.06 9.92
N LEU A 22 -13.91 8.27 8.90
CA LEU A 22 -15.03 7.34 9.01
C LEU A 22 -14.77 6.23 10.04
N ALA A 23 -13.56 5.65 10.07
CA ALA A 23 -13.18 4.63 11.04
C ALA A 23 -13.23 5.18 12.47
N ALA A 24 -12.71 6.38 12.70
CA ALA A 24 -12.76 7.04 14.00
C ALA A 24 -14.21 7.28 14.45
N ARG A 25 -15.10 7.75 13.56
CA ARG A 25 -16.52 7.96 13.87
C ARG A 25 -17.28 6.67 14.19
N LEU A 26 -16.84 5.55 13.62
CA LEU A 26 -17.45 4.24 13.82
C LEU A 26 -16.78 3.42 14.93
N ASP A 27 -15.78 3.99 15.63
CA ASP A 27 -14.93 3.28 16.58
C ASP A 27 -14.37 1.96 16.02
N ALA A 28 -13.91 2.03 14.76
CA ALA A 28 -13.48 0.86 13.99
C ALA A 28 -11.97 0.89 13.71
N HIS A 29 -11.34 -0.28 13.76
CA HIS A 29 -9.95 -0.45 13.34
C HIS A 29 -9.78 -0.23 11.83
N LEU A 30 -8.80 0.57 11.40
CA LEU A 30 -8.51 0.84 9.98
C LEU A 30 -7.41 -0.09 9.43
N VAL A 31 -7.73 -0.88 8.42
CA VAL A 31 -6.76 -1.75 7.74
C VAL A 31 -6.46 -1.22 6.35
N LEU A 32 -5.21 -0.85 6.12
CA LEU A 32 -4.71 -0.36 4.83
C LEU A 32 -4.06 -1.50 4.06
N ILE A 33 -4.61 -1.86 2.91
CA ILE A 33 -4.04 -2.87 2.02
C ILE A 33 -3.16 -2.16 1.00
N ALA A 34 -1.87 -2.12 1.29
CA ALA A 34 -0.87 -1.49 0.44
C ALA A 34 -0.36 -2.48 -0.61
N THR A 35 -0.28 -2.02 -1.85
CA THR A 35 0.35 -2.77 -2.95
C THR A 35 1.51 -1.97 -3.53
N MET A 36 2.62 -2.66 -3.76
CA MET A 36 3.71 -2.12 -4.58
C MET A 36 3.56 -2.65 -5.99
N ASP A 37 3.56 -1.74 -6.96
CA ASP A 37 3.59 -2.12 -8.37
C ASP A 37 5.04 -2.51 -8.75
N ARG A 38 5.42 -3.70 -8.27
CA ARG A 38 6.78 -4.04 -7.86
C ARG A 38 7.75 -4.41 -9.00
N TRP A 39 7.32 -4.55 -10.26
CA TRP A 39 8.19 -5.14 -11.30
C TRP A 39 8.24 -4.36 -12.62
N SER A 40 7.16 -3.74 -13.06
CA SER A 40 7.03 -3.17 -14.42
C SER A 40 7.85 -1.89 -14.65
N ARG A 41 8.18 -1.14 -13.58
CA ARG A 41 9.02 0.08 -13.64
C ARG A 41 10.49 -0.23 -13.37
N TRP A 42 10.77 -1.11 -12.41
CA TRP A 42 12.13 -1.50 -12.07
C TRP A 42 12.78 -2.37 -13.15
N ALA A 43 12.08 -3.34 -13.74
CA ALA A 43 12.61 -4.20 -14.80
C ALA A 43 13.08 -3.45 -16.05
N ARG A 44 12.49 -2.27 -16.35
CA ARG A 44 12.92 -1.41 -17.46
C ARG A 44 14.19 -0.62 -17.14
N TRP A 45 14.45 -0.34 -15.87
CA TRP A 45 15.66 0.34 -15.40
C TRP A 45 16.82 -0.65 -15.19
N THR A 46 16.54 -1.87 -14.75
CA THR A 46 17.57 -2.84 -14.34
C THR A 46 18.16 -3.66 -15.48
N ALA A 47 17.56 -3.71 -16.67
CA ALA A 47 18.09 -4.48 -17.80
C ALA A 47 19.56 -4.16 -18.14
N GLY A 48 19.96 -2.88 -18.07
CA GLY A 48 21.37 -2.47 -18.25
C GLY A 48 22.25 -2.70 -17.02
N VAL A 49 21.66 -2.70 -15.83
CA VAL A 49 22.36 -2.85 -14.55
C VAL A 49 22.72 -4.32 -14.28
N TYR A 50 21.88 -5.26 -14.71
CA TYR A 50 22.16 -6.71 -14.63
C TYR A 50 23.46 -7.08 -15.35
N CYS A 51 23.71 -6.51 -16.52
CA CYS A 51 24.93 -6.77 -17.28
C CYS A 51 26.19 -6.18 -16.65
N ALA A 52 26.07 -5.08 -15.89
CA ALA A 52 27.21 -4.35 -15.32
C ALA A 52 27.58 -4.79 -13.89
N PHE A 53 26.60 -5.19 -13.07
CA PHE A 53 26.80 -5.43 -11.64
C PHE A 53 26.46 -6.86 -11.18
N GLY A 54 25.93 -7.70 -12.07
CA GLY A 54 25.51 -9.06 -11.72
C GLY A 54 24.15 -9.12 -11.01
N VAL A 55 23.53 -10.30 -11.06
CA VAL A 55 22.14 -10.52 -10.61
C VAL A 55 21.99 -10.31 -9.11
N GLU A 56 22.94 -10.77 -8.30
CA GLU A 56 22.87 -10.68 -6.84
C GLU A 56 22.86 -9.22 -6.34
N THR A 57 23.73 -8.37 -6.91
CA THR A 57 23.80 -6.94 -6.57
C THR A 57 22.52 -6.21 -6.93
N VAL A 58 21.93 -6.49 -8.09
CA VAL A 58 20.66 -5.90 -8.50
C VAL A 58 19.52 -6.35 -7.58
N MET A 59 19.48 -7.63 -7.19
CA MET A 59 18.48 -8.14 -6.26
C MET A 59 18.62 -7.51 -4.86
N CYS A 60 19.85 -7.27 -4.40
CA CYS A 60 20.10 -6.59 -3.13
C CYS A 60 19.63 -5.13 -3.18
N ALA A 61 20.01 -4.38 -4.22
CA ALA A 61 19.56 -3.00 -4.41
C ALA A 61 18.03 -2.90 -4.54
N ALA A 62 17.39 -3.86 -5.21
CA ALA A 62 15.93 -3.95 -5.29
C ALA A 62 15.29 -4.11 -3.92
N ARG A 63 15.86 -4.98 -3.08
CA ARG A 63 15.36 -5.20 -1.73
C ARG A 63 15.50 -3.96 -0.86
N ILE A 64 16.65 -3.28 -0.92
CA ILE A 64 16.90 -2.03 -0.17
C ILE A 64 15.92 -0.95 -0.60
N ALA A 65 15.79 -0.70 -1.90
CA ALA A 65 14.89 0.31 -2.42
C ALA A 65 13.43 0.02 -2.05
N GLU A 66 13.04 -1.25 -2.07
CA GLU A 66 11.71 -1.65 -1.60
C GLU A 66 11.51 -1.34 -0.11
N GLU A 67 12.48 -1.67 0.74
CA GLU A 67 12.40 -1.45 2.18
C GLU A 67 12.32 0.04 2.53
N GLU A 68 13.19 0.87 1.94
CA GLU A 68 13.13 2.33 2.06
C GLU A 68 11.76 2.89 1.63
N THR A 69 11.19 2.32 0.57
CA THR A 69 9.87 2.71 0.06
C THR A 69 8.75 2.36 1.06
N ARG A 70 8.84 1.20 1.74
CA ARG A 70 7.88 0.82 2.79
C ARG A 70 7.95 1.78 3.97
N GLU A 71 9.16 2.04 4.45
CA GLU A 71 9.40 2.92 5.59
C GLU A 71 8.91 4.34 5.31
N GLU A 72 9.13 4.85 4.11
CA GLU A 72 8.60 6.14 3.67
C GLU A 72 7.06 6.18 3.70
N LEU A 73 6.40 5.14 3.19
CA LEU A 73 4.94 5.05 3.24
C LEU A 73 4.45 5.06 4.67
N GLU A 74 4.98 4.16 5.50
CA GLU A 74 4.53 3.97 6.87
C GLU A 74 4.74 5.23 7.70
N ARG A 75 5.83 5.96 7.48
CA ARG A 75 6.07 7.24 8.14
C ARG A 75 5.02 8.28 7.73
N ARG A 76 4.70 8.40 6.44
CA ARG A 76 3.66 9.33 5.97
C ARG A 76 2.28 8.97 6.51
N LEU A 77 1.94 7.67 6.48
CA LEU A 77 0.68 7.17 7.02
C LEU A 77 0.56 7.45 8.52
N ARG A 78 1.63 7.21 9.29
CA ARG A 78 1.67 7.53 10.72
C ARG A 78 1.43 9.01 10.96
N SER A 79 2.20 9.88 10.33
CA SER A 79 2.02 11.33 10.47
C SER A 79 0.61 11.81 10.14
N LEU A 80 -0.08 11.15 9.21
CA LEU A 80 -1.42 11.50 8.76
C LEU A 80 -2.51 10.91 9.66
N LEU A 81 -2.36 9.66 10.11
CA LEU A 81 -3.35 8.95 10.91
C LEU A 81 -3.28 9.34 12.40
N ASP A 82 -2.10 9.73 12.89
CA ASP A 82 -1.93 10.30 14.23
C ASP A 82 -2.75 11.59 14.42
N LEU A 83 -2.98 12.36 13.34
CA LEU A 83 -3.84 13.55 13.38
C LEU A 83 -5.31 13.22 13.59
N VAL A 84 -5.74 12.02 13.16
CA VAL A 84 -7.13 11.56 13.27
C VAL A 84 -7.34 10.76 14.56
N GLY A 85 -6.29 10.12 15.09
CA GLY A 85 -6.35 9.36 16.33
C GLY A 85 -7.06 8.01 16.19
N VAL A 86 -6.96 7.37 15.01
CA VAL A 86 -7.57 6.06 14.72
C VAL A 86 -6.58 4.92 14.92
N ASP A 87 -7.02 3.77 15.42
CA ASP A 87 -6.19 2.55 15.39
C ASP A 87 -6.08 2.04 13.94
N TRP A 88 -4.87 1.67 13.53
CA TRP A 88 -4.62 1.26 12.16
C TRP A 88 -3.51 0.23 11.99
N SER A 89 -3.60 -0.55 10.91
CA SER A 89 -2.54 -1.46 10.48
C SER A 89 -2.41 -1.51 8.97
N VAL A 90 -1.20 -1.80 8.48
CA VAL A 90 -0.91 -1.98 7.05
C VAL A 90 -0.72 -3.46 6.73
N GLN A 91 -1.38 -3.92 5.67
CA GLN A 91 -1.15 -5.22 5.06
C GLN A 91 -0.54 -5.05 3.67
N TRP A 92 0.69 -5.52 3.53
CA TRP A 92 1.37 -5.57 2.24
C TRP A 92 0.84 -6.73 1.41
N ALA A 93 0.34 -6.42 0.22
CA ALA A 93 -0.15 -7.42 -0.72
C ALA A 93 0.64 -7.39 -2.03
N THR A 94 0.81 -8.57 -2.62
CA THR A 94 1.30 -8.72 -3.99
C THR A 94 0.12 -8.71 -4.97
N GLY A 95 0.28 -7.97 -6.08
CA GLY A 95 -0.71 -7.88 -7.14
C GLY A 95 -1.83 -6.89 -6.84
N SER A 96 -3.08 -7.25 -7.18
CA SER A 96 -4.21 -6.31 -7.13
C SER A 96 -4.67 -6.02 -5.69
N PRO A 97 -4.75 -4.75 -5.26
CA PRO A 97 -5.24 -4.37 -3.94
C PRO A 97 -6.71 -4.80 -3.74
N ARG A 98 -7.52 -4.77 -4.80
CA ARG A 98 -8.91 -5.25 -4.77
C ARG A 98 -8.99 -6.74 -4.44
N ARG A 99 -8.17 -7.59 -5.08
CA ARG A 99 -8.15 -9.02 -4.79
C ARG A 99 -7.66 -9.30 -3.37
N ALA A 100 -6.70 -8.52 -2.88
CA ALA A 100 -6.24 -8.61 -1.51
C ALA A 100 -7.32 -8.22 -0.50
N ALA A 101 -8.08 -7.15 -0.75
CA ALA A 101 -9.23 -6.76 0.06
C ALA A 101 -10.31 -7.84 0.14
N VAL A 102 -10.65 -8.47 -0.99
CA VAL A 102 -11.60 -9.60 -1.01
C VAL A 102 -11.08 -10.80 -0.21
N ARG A 103 -9.78 -11.11 -0.26
CA ARG A 103 -9.20 -12.18 0.57
C ARG A 103 -9.24 -11.83 2.05
N TYR A 104 -9.06 -10.56 2.39
CA TYR A 104 -9.14 -10.09 3.76
C TYR A 104 -10.56 -10.24 4.31
N THR A 105 -11.60 -9.82 3.57
CA THR A 105 -13.00 -9.94 4.02
C THR A 105 -13.47 -11.38 4.17
N ARG A 106 -12.94 -12.31 3.37
CA ARG A 106 -13.22 -13.75 3.59
C ARG A 106 -12.78 -14.26 4.96
N ARG A 107 -11.75 -13.65 5.56
CA ARG A 107 -11.27 -13.99 6.91
C ARG A 107 -11.92 -13.12 7.99
N HIS A 108 -12.49 -11.98 7.62
CA HIS A 108 -13.10 -11.00 8.51
C HIS A 108 -14.43 -10.55 7.87
N PRO A 109 -15.50 -11.34 8.00
CA PRO A 109 -16.75 -11.11 7.27
C PRO A 109 -17.43 -9.79 7.65
N ASP A 110 -17.18 -9.27 8.85
CA ASP A 110 -17.73 -8.00 9.34
C ASP A 110 -16.94 -6.77 8.85
N ALA A 111 -15.88 -6.98 8.06
CA ALA A 111 -15.05 -5.88 7.58
C ALA A 111 -15.72 -5.13 6.43
N MET A 112 -16.03 -3.86 6.65
CA MET A 112 -16.41 -2.92 5.58
C MET A 112 -15.19 -2.58 4.70
N VAL A 113 -15.35 -2.63 3.37
CA VAL A 113 -14.29 -2.36 2.39
C VAL A 113 -14.58 -1.07 1.61
N ILE A 114 -13.61 -0.17 1.58
CA ILE A 114 -13.60 1.03 0.74
C ILE A 114 -12.56 0.83 -0.35
N LEU A 115 -13.03 0.80 -1.60
CA LEU A 115 -12.17 0.74 -2.77
C LEU A 115 -12.47 1.94 -3.66
N ARG A 116 -11.42 2.66 -4.05
CA ARG A 116 -11.54 3.64 -5.11
C ARG A 116 -11.82 2.92 -6.44
N PRO A 117 -12.80 3.37 -7.25
CA PRO A 117 -12.98 2.87 -8.60
C PRO A 117 -11.72 3.13 -9.44
N GLU A 118 -11.35 2.18 -10.28
CA GLU A 118 -10.22 2.36 -11.19
C GLU A 118 -10.57 3.46 -12.19
N ARG A 119 -9.69 4.48 -12.32
CA ARG A 119 -9.82 5.43 -13.43
C ARG A 119 -9.66 4.64 -14.73
N ALA A 120 -10.73 4.53 -15.50
CA ALA A 120 -10.66 4.07 -16.88
C ALA A 120 -9.73 5.04 -17.62
N ARG A 121 -8.60 4.53 -18.11
CA ARG A 121 -7.72 5.25 -19.02
C ARG A 121 -8.17 5.03 -20.45
#